data_AF-A0ABD3U731-F1
#
_entry.id   AF-A0ABD3U731-F1
#
_cell.length_a   1.000
_cell.length_b   1.000
_cell.length_c   1.000
_cell.angle_alpha   90.00
_cell.angle_beta   90.00
_cell.angle_gamma   90.00
#
_symmetry.space_group_name_H-M   'P 1'
#
loop_
_entity.id
_entity.type
_entity.pdbx_description
1 polymer ?
#
loop_
_entity_poly.entity_id
_entity_poly.type
_entity_poly.pdbx_seq_one_letter_code
_entity_poly.pdbx_strand_id
1 'polypeptide(L)'
;MQKNQGGPWGGSGGDMWSYQPQNGITEIHIFHGEFINSIMFVDGLGECSPKFGATGGNQSVKIKIDHPSEYLTGISGVHDILPHISLPRVVKSLQFHTNTTKYGPYGSYEGKGTSFVFKNAKEYHITGFHGRSGTYLDAIGVYTKFGSLVHVARPVKRTEEFDSIVEDVAPRDPGPWGGTGKLWDDGVFAAVKKINVHIGKSTNVICAVQFEYLNTNGKSITSPKYGGKGDCTVKQINIDHETDFLIGVSGFYGQMEHGGVNVIKSLRFYTNKGMYGPFGEEKGTYFTSLSCRGKILGFRGSSDEYLNAIGVHVQYF
;
A
#
# COMPACT_ATOMS: atom_id res chain seq x y z
N MET A 1 11.36 13.89 -4.32
CA MET A 1 11.27 13.18 -3.02
C MET A 1 9.81 12.82 -2.80
N GLN A 2 9.37 11.61 -3.16
CA GLN A 2 7.94 11.26 -3.19
C GLN A 2 7.59 10.30 -2.06
N LYS A 3 6.47 10.59 -1.39
CA LYS A 3 6.19 10.24 0.00
C LYS A 3 5.51 8.88 0.12
N ASN A 4 6.21 8.00 0.81
CA ASN A 4 5.78 6.86 1.61
C ASN A 4 4.56 7.17 2.54
N GLN A 5 3.36 7.43 1.98
CA GLN A 5 2.19 7.87 2.76
C GLN A 5 0.85 7.37 2.19
N GLY A 6 -0.17 7.22 3.04
CA GLY A 6 -1.55 6.87 2.67
C GLY A 6 -2.57 7.85 3.27
N GLY A 7 -3.67 8.11 2.56
CA GLY A 7 -4.67 9.13 2.95
C GLY A 7 -4.29 10.55 2.49
N PRO A 8 -4.78 11.62 3.15
CA PRO A 8 -5.60 11.60 4.35
C PRO A 8 -7.09 11.34 4.05
N TRP A 9 -7.79 10.70 4.97
CA TRP A 9 -9.24 10.48 4.92
C TRP A 9 -9.94 11.46 5.86
N GLY A 10 -11.00 12.12 5.37
CA GLY A 10 -11.69 13.18 6.10
C GLY A 10 -12.16 14.31 5.19
N GLY A 11 -12.26 15.53 5.73
CA GLY A 11 -12.60 16.74 4.99
C GLY A 11 -11.42 17.68 4.73
N SER A 12 -11.71 18.80 4.08
CA SER A 12 -10.73 19.81 3.66
C SER A 12 -10.58 20.98 4.64
N GLY A 13 -11.27 20.96 5.78
CA GLY A 13 -11.18 21.98 6.83
C GLY A 13 -9.87 21.92 7.62
N GLY A 14 -9.70 22.83 8.58
CA GLY A 14 -8.52 22.88 9.48
C GLY A 14 -7.20 23.19 8.79
N ASP A 15 -6.12 23.22 9.56
CA ASP A 15 -4.74 23.44 9.10
C ASP A 15 -4.00 22.11 8.89
N MET A 16 -3.11 22.07 7.91
CA MET A 16 -2.29 20.88 7.63
C MET A 16 -1.28 20.62 8.74
N TRP A 17 -1.07 19.34 9.07
CA TRP A 17 -0.05 18.92 10.02
C TRP A 17 0.61 17.60 9.59
N SER A 18 1.82 17.35 10.11
CA SER A 18 2.59 16.13 9.86
C SER A 18 3.46 15.81 11.07
N TYR A 19 3.56 14.54 11.42
CA TYR A 19 4.38 14.02 12.51
C TYR A 19 5.02 12.68 12.12
N GLN A 20 6.35 12.64 12.08
CA GLN A 20 7.15 11.46 11.72
C GLN A 20 8.35 11.35 12.66
N PRO A 21 8.18 10.76 13.86
CA PRO A 21 9.28 10.62 14.81
C PRO A 21 10.31 9.59 14.31
N GLN A 22 11.57 9.79 14.67
CA GLN A 22 12.64 8.85 14.29
C GLN A 22 12.60 7.56 15.13
N ASN A 23 12.12 7.63 16.37
CA ASN A 23 12.15 6.54 17.35
C ASN A 23 10.85 5.71 17.39
N GLY A 24 10.01 5.81 16.36
CA GLY A 24 8.69 5.17 16.35
C GLY A 24 7.69 5.85 17.29
N ILE A 25 6.46 5.35 17.28
CA ILE A 25 5.34 5.84 18.11
C ILE A 25 5.05 4.80 19.17
N THR A 26 5.06 5.21 20.44
CA THR A 26 4.84 4.35 21.61
C THR A 26 3.51 4.62 22.29
N GLU A 27 2.97 5.84 22.18
CA GLU A 27 1.63 6.15 22.66
C GLU A 27 0.83 6.98 21.67
N ILE A 28 -0.49 6.74 21.64
CA ILE A 28 -1.47 7.53 20.90
C ILE A 28 -2.55 7.96 21.88
N HIS A 29 -2.73 9.27 22.06
CA HIS A 29 -3.82 9.78 22.90
C HIS A 29 -4.88 10.41 22.02
N ILE A 30 -6.13 10.03 22.24
CA ILE A 30 -7.27 10.46 21.43
C ILE A 30 -8.27 11.09 22.38
N PHE A 31 -8.71 12.30 22.06
CA PHE A 31 -9.83 12.98 22.72
C PHE A 31 -11.03 12.95 21.78
N HIS A 32 -12.15 12.39 22.24
CA HIS A 32 -13.31 12.16 21.39
C HIS A 32 -14.63 12.31 22.14
N GLY A 33 -15.70 12.46 21.37
CA GLY A 33 -17.09 12.31 21.78
C GLY A 33 -17.84 11.59 20.66
N GLU A 34 -18.80 12.28 20.02
CA GLU A 34 -19.41 11.79 18.77
C GLU A 34 -18.39 11.73 17.63
N PHE A 35 -17.48 12.71 17.58
CA PHE A 35 -16.39 12.81 16.60
C PHE A 35 -15.02 12.81 17.30
N ILE A 36 -13.94 12.71 16.52
CA ILE A 36 -12.58 12.88 17.03
C ILE A 36 -12.27 14.37 17.16
N ASN A 37 -12.10 14.83 18.39
CA ASN A 37 -11.78 16.23 18.69
C ASN A 37 -10.30 16.52 18.49
N SER A 38 -9.43 15.68 19.05
CA SER A 38 -7.99 15.81 18.86
C SER A 38 -7.22 14.51 19.03
N ILE A 39 -6.02 14.49 18.47
CA ILE A 39 -5.05 13.39 18.60
C ILE A 39 -3.67 13.94 18.93
N MET A 40 -2.91 13.19 19.72
CA MET A 40 -1.49 13.44 20.00
C MET A 40 -0.74 12.11 20.07
N PHE A 41 0.57 12.17 19.85
CA PHE A 41 1.44 11.01 19.81
C PHE A 41 2.61 11.20 20.78
N VAL A 42 3.16 10.09 21.27
CA VAL A 42 4.41 10.06 22.04
C VAL A 42 5.38 9.13 21.32
N ASP A 43 6.64 9.55 21.18
CA ASP A 43 7.67 8.75 20.51
C ASP A 43 8.43 7.80 21.45
N GLY A 44 9.37 7.03 20.89
CA GLY A 44 10.22 6.10 21.64
C GLY A 44 11.11 6.73 22.72
N LEU A 45 11.27 8.05 22.75
CA LEU A 45 12.00 8.77 23.80
C LEU A 45 11.07 9.38 24.87
N GLY A 46 9.75 9.28 24.69
CA GLY A 46 8.77 9.92 25.56
C GLY A 46 8.43 11.36 25.15
N GLU A 47 8.90 11.82 23.99
CA GLU A 47 8.64 13.17 23.51
C GLU A 47 7.25 13.26 22.89
N CYS A 48 6.48 14.27 23.29
CA CYS A 48 5.11 14.48 22.83
C CYS A 48 5.08 15.26 21.51
N SER A 49 4.24 14.85 20.57
CA SER A 49 3.83 15.69 19.45
C SER A 49 3.00 16.88 19.93
N PRO A 50 2.83 17.94 19.11
CA PRO A 50 1.72 18.86 19.29
C PRO A 50 0.38 18.12 19.33
N LYS A 51 -0.64 18.72 19.96
CA LYS A 51 -2.02 18.25 19.87
C LYS A 51 -2.62 18.73 18.54
N PHE A 52 -3.13 17.79 17.74
CA PHE A 52 -3.78 18.08 16.47
C PHE A 52 -5.30 18.05 16.66
N GLY A 53 -5.91 19.23 16.62
CA GLY A 53 -7.32 19.46 16.97
C GLY A 53 -7.44 20.26 18.28
N ALA A 54 -8.67 20.65 18.64
CA ALA A 54 -8.90 21.48 19.82
C ALA A 54 -9.19 20.66 21.09
N THR A 55 -9.17 21.35 22.23
CA THR A 55 -9.68 20.81 23.49
C THR A 55 -11.19 20.63 23.39
N GLY A 56 -11.63 19.39 23.44
CA GLY A 56 -13.03 19.00 23.31
C GLY A 56 -13.19 17.49 23.44
N GLY A 57 -14.42 17.01 23.37
CA GLY A 57 -14.74 15.62 23.65
C GLY A 57 -14.91 15.39 25.15
N ASN A 58 -15.79 14.44 25.50
CA ASN A 58 -16.06 14.04 26.87
C ASN A 58 -15.32 12.75 27.26
N GLN A 59 -14.60 12.14 26.32
CA GLN A 59 -13.84 10.92 26.50
C GLN A 59 -12.40 11.10 26.03
N SER A 60 -11.49 10.39 26.69
CA SER A 60 -10.11 10.30 26.25
C SER A 60 -9.59 8.88 26.44
N VAL A 61 -8.76 8.44 25.51
CA VAL A 61 -8.08 7.14 25.57
C VAL A 61 -6.59 7.32 25.32
N LYS A 62 -5.79 6.51 26.01
CA LYS A 62 -4.36 6.37 25.77
C LYS A 62 -4.09 4.94 25.31
N ILE A 63 -3.63 4.81 24.07
CA ILE A 63 -3.15 3.55 23.51
C ILE A 63 -1.66 3.48 23.79
N LYS A 64 -1.22 2.42 24.46
CA LYS A 64 0.21 2.11 24.64
C LYS A 64 0.59 1.02 23.66
N ILE A 65 1.67 1.24 22.93
CA ILE A 65 2.24 0.31 21.96
C ILE A 65 3.51 -0.23 22.59
N ASP A 66 3.54 -1.55 22.82
CA ASP A 66 4.69 -2.24 23.40
C ASP A 66 5.86 -2.32 22.40
N HIS A 67 6.53 -1.21 22.13
CA HIS A 67 7.62 -1.18 21.16
C HIS A 67 8.88 -1.90 21.71
N PRO A 68 9.59 -2.77 20.96
CA PRO A 68 9.41 -3.04 19.52
C PRO A 68 8.57 -4.29 19.18
N SER A 69 8.04 -5.01 20.18
CA SER A 69 7.28 -6.25 19.96
C SER A 69 5.91 -5.99 19.32
N GLU A 70 5.32 -4.83 19.61
CA GLU A 70 4.10 -4.30 19.01
C GLU A 70 4.39 -3.07 18.14
N TYR A 71 3.78 -3.01 16.97
CA TYR A 71 3.94 -1.92 16.02
C TYR A 71 2.69 -1.74 15.14
N LEU A 72 2.48 -0.51 14.66
CA LEU A 72 1.32 -0.15 13.84
C LEU A 72 1.40 -0.71 12.42
N THR A 73 0.36 -1.44 12.02
CA THR A 73 0.21 -2.08 10.71
C THR A 73 -0.94 -1.51 9.91
N GLY A 74 -1.81 -0.71 10.52
CA GLY A 74 -2.94 -0.12 9.81
C GLY A 74 -3.74 0.86 10.65
N ILE A 75 -4.63 1.55 9.97
CA ILE A 75 -5.65 2.41 10.55
C ILE A 75 -6.95 2.23 9.78
N SER A 76 -8.07 2.26 10.47
CA SER A 76 -9.40 2.34 9.85
C SER A 76 -10.26 3.30 10.62
N GLY A 77 -11.39 3.69 10.03
CA GLY A 77 -12.29 4.62 10.69
C GLY A 77 -13.45 5.04 9.81
N VAL A 78 -14.18 6.03 10.30
CA VAL A 78 -15.29 6.68 9.60
C VAL A 78 -15.07 8.18 9.64
N HIS A 79 -15.39 8.87 8.55
CA HIS A 79 -15.50 10.33 8.54
C HIS A 79 -16.87 10.74 8.00
N ASP A 80 -17.46 11.78 8.59
CA ASP A 80 -18.84 12.19 8.30
C ASP A 80 -19.02 13.71 8.39
N ILE A 81 -20.15 14.20 7.92
CA ILE A 81 -20.54 15.62 7.95
C ILE A 81 -21.05 15.97 9.36
N LEU A 82 -20.61 17.10 9.91
CA LEU A 82 -21.12 17.60 11.19
C LEU A 82 -22.62 18.00 11.09
N PRO A 83 -23.51 17.48 11.95
CA PRO A 83 -24.97 17.64 11.80
C PRO A 83 -25.52 19.08 11.89
N HIS A 84 -24.69 20.07 12.22
CA HIS A 84 -25.11 21.46 12.47
C HIS A 84 -24.30 22.51 11.68
N ILE A 85 -23.33 22.07 10.86
CA ILE A 85 -22.55 22.94 10.00
C ILE A 85 -22.49 22.25 8.65
N SER A 86 -23.14 22.82 7.64
CA SER A 86 -23.39 22.20 6.34
C SER A 86 -22.13 21.92 5.48
N LEU A 87 -20.91 22.04 6.03
CA LEU A 87 -19.67 22.07 5.23
C LEU A 87 -18.44 21.29 5.77
N PRO A 88 -18.13 21.14 7.08
CA PRO A 88 -16.94 20.38 7.47
C PRO A 88 -17.28 18.90 7.70
N ARG A 89 -16.73 18.06 6.81
CA ARG A 89 -16.58 16.62 7.03
C ARG A 89 -15.37 16.41 7.94
N VAL A 90 -15.52 15.66 9.02
CA VAL A 90 -14.46 15.43 10.01
C VAL A 90 -14.34 13.95 10.33
N VAL A 91 -13.21 13.55 10.92
CA VAL A 91 -12.99 12.17 11.38
C VAL A 91 -13.95 11.88 12.54
N LYS A 92 -14.83 10.91 12.35
CA LYS A 92 -15.85 10.51 13.31
C LYS A 92 -15.36 9.42 14.25
N SER A 93 -14.67 8.42 13.71
CA SER A 93 -14.07 7.35 14.51
C SER A 93 -12.76 6.83 13.94
N LEU A 94 -11.95 6.26 14.82
CA LEU A 94 -10.64 5.67 14.50
C LEU A 94 -10.45 4.32 15.19
N GLN A 95 -9.88 3.38 14.46
CA GLN A 95 -9.38 2.11 14.95
C GLN A 95 -7.94 1.92 14.46
N PHE A 96 -7.03 1.60 15.38
CA PHE A 96 -5.61 1.36 15.08
C PHE A 96 -5.37 -0.15 15.04
N HIS A 97 -4.64 -0.61 14.03
CA HIS A 97 -4.25 -2.01 13.89
C HIS A 97 -2.77 -2.15 14.19
N THR A 98 -2.42 -3.11 15.04
CA THR A 98 -1.04 -3.51 15.27
C THR A 98 -0.80 -4.91 14.71
N ASN A 99 0.43 -5.40 14.82
CA ASN A 99 0.78 -6.79 14.53
C ASN A 99 0.19 -7.77 15.55
N THR A 100 -0.22 -7.31 16.73
CA THR A 100 -0.72 -8.16 17.81
C THR A 100 -2.22 -8.01 18.04
N THR A 101 -2.79 -6.82 17.83
CA THR A 101 -4.19 -6.53 18.19
C THR A 101 -4.79 -5.37 17.39
N LYS A 102 -5.99 -4.93 17.80
CA LYS A 102 -6.63 -3.70 17.33
C LYS A 102 -7.11 -2.88 18.51
N TYR A 103 -6.95 -1.56 18.42
CA TYR A 103 -7.41 -0.60 19.41
C TYR A 103 -8.54 0.25 18.84
N GLY A 104 -9.67 0.32 19.55
CA GLY A 104 -10.87 1.04 19.11
C GLY A 104 -11.95 0.12 18.54
N PRO A 105 -12.99 0.67 17.89
CA PRO A 105 -13.10 2.06 17.46
C PRO A 105 -13.27 3.06 18.62
N TYR A 106 -12.67 4.23 18.47
CA TYR A 106 -12.86 5.40 19.35
C TYR A 106 -13.63 6.46 18.58
N GLY A 107 -14.51 7.20 19.25
CA GLY A 107 -15.56 8.00 18.60
C GLY A 107 -16.84 7.19 18.32
N SER A 108 -17.83 7.79 17.65
CA SER A 108 -19.09 7.10 17.36
C SER A 108 -19.02 6.23 16.11
N TYR A 109 -19.60 5.02 16.19
CA TYR A 109 -19.83 4.12 15.05
C TYR A 109 -21.30 4.08 14.63
N GLU A 110 -22.18 4.81 15.32
CA GLU A 110 -23.61 4.84 15.05
C GLU A 110 -23.93 5.93 14.01
N GLY A 111 -24.72 5.58 12.98
CA GLY A 111 -25.23 6.52 11.97
C GLY A 111 -24.51 6.50 10.61
N LYS A 112 -24.85 7.49 9.77
CA LYS A 112 -24.28 7.70 8.42
C LYS A 112 -22.78 8.08 8.51
N GLY A 113 -22.05 7.95 7.39
CA GLY A 113 -20.63 8.27 7.27
C GLY A 113 -19.93 7.48 6.17
N THR A 114 -18.69 7.85 5.84
CA THR A 114 -17.83 7.14 4.88
C THR A 114 -16.69 6.44 5.59
N SER A 115 -16.65 5.11 5.49
CA SER A 115 -15.59 4.31 6.08
C SER A 115 -14.31 4.38 5.25
N PHE A 116 -13.16 4.34 5.92
CA PHE A 116 -11.86 4.16 5.32
C PHE A 116 -11.09 3.06 6.03
N VAL A 117 -10.28 2.34 5.26
CA VAL A 117 -9.41 1.29 5.78
C VAL A 117 -8.07 1.40 5.07
N PHE A 118 -7.03 1.53 5.87
CA PHE A 118 -5.65 1.36 5.46
C PHE A 118 -5.08 0.18 6.24
N LYS A 119 -4.82 -0.92 5.54
CA LYS A 119 -4.12 -2.09 6.08
C LYS A 119 -2.87 -2.29 5.25
N ASN A 120 -1.71 -2.21 5.88
CA ASN A 120 -0.49 -2.63 5.21
C ASN A 120 -0.42 -4.15 5.09
N ALA A 121 0.28 -4.61 4.04
CA ALA A 121 0.86 -5.95 4.03
C ALA A 121 1.84 -6.07 5.21
N LYS A 122 2.15 -7.30 5.66
CA LYS A 122 2.89 -7.62 6.90
C LYS A 122 4.26 -6.93 7.10
N GLU A 123 4.74 -6.12 6.15
CA GLU A 123 6.11 -5.60 6.03
C GLU A 123 6.24 -4.07 6.03
N TYR A 124 5.11 -3.35 5.95
CA TYR A 124 5.12 -1.89 6.05
C TYR A 124 4.60 -1.48 7.42
N HIS A 125 5.40 -0.66 8.09
CA HIS A 125 5.10 -0.16 9.43
C HIS A 125 4.66 1.29 9.30
N ILE A 126 3.63 1.69 10.05
CA ILE A 126 3.26 3.11 10.14
C ILE A 126 4.34 3.80 10.99
N THR A 127 5.06 4.74 10.40
CA THR A 127 6.16 5.49 11.05
C THR A 127 5.77 6.92 11.41
N GLY A 128 4.53 7.32 11.14
CA GLY A 128 4.07 8.66 11.38
C GLY A 128 2.66 8.88 10.86
N PHE A 129 2.13 10.08 11.11
CA PHE A 129 0.82 10.50 10.68
C PHE A 129 0.88 11.89 10.06
N HIS A 130 -0.05 12.17 9.15
CA HIS A 130 -0.31 13.53 8.68
C HIS A 130 -1.81 13.76 8.63
N GLY A 131 -2.22 15.00 8.46
CA GLY A 131 -3.65 15.28 8.42
C GLY A 131 -3.98 16.75 8.34
N ARG A 132 -5.22 17.03 8.71
CA ARG A 132 -5.74 18.39 8.88
C ARG A 132 -6.48 18.48 10.20
N SER A 133 -6.36 19.61 10.90
CA SER A 133 -7.07 19.81 12.17
C SER A 133 -7.36 21.28 12.45
N GLY A 134 -8.54 21.54 13.00
CA GLY A 134 -8.93 22.82 13.59
C GLY A 134 -9.64 22.57 14.91
N THR A 135 -10.95 22.83 14.98
CA THR A 135 -11.77 22.49 16.16
C THR A 135 -11.90 20.98 16.37
N TYR A 136 -11.85 20.22 15.28
CA TYR A 136 -11.87 18.75 15.27
C TYR A 136 -10.66 18.23 14.51
N LEU A 137 -10.53 16.90 14.47
CA LEU A 137 -9.65 16.25 13.51
C LEU A 137 -10.36 16.17 12.14
N ASP A 138 -10.06 17.11 11.25
CA ASP A 138 -10.69 17.19 9.93
C ASP A 138 -10.33 16.01 9.03
N ALA A 139 -9.05 15.62 9.00
CA ALA A 139 -8.58 14.48 8.21
C ALA A 139 -7.32 13.84 8.80
N ILE A 140 -7.12 12.54 8.54
CA ILE A 140 -5.94 11.79 9.00
C ILE A 140 -5.40 10.86 7.90
N GLY A 141 -4.08 10.77 7.80
CA GLY A 141 -3.33 9.90 6.94
C GLY A 141 -2.09 9.36 7.67
N VAL A 142 -1.38 8.44 7.03
CA VAL A 142 -0.27 7.69 7.61
C VAL A 142 0.98 7.84 6.77
N TYR A 143 2.13 7.90 7.42
CA TYR A 143 3.42 7.63 6.79
C TYR A 143 3.79 6.18 6.98
N THR A 144 4.31 5.54 5.94
CA THR A 144 4.67 4.13 5.97
C THR A 144 6.10 3.93 5.57
N LYS A 145 6.86 3.15 6.32
CA LYS A 145 8.21 2.77 5.91
C LYS A 145 8.25 1.27 5.71
N PHE A 146 8.95 0.87 4.66
CA PHE A 146 9.36 -0.52 4.51
C PHE A 146 10.33 -0.85 5.64
N GLY A 147 9.98 -1.83 6.48
CA GLY A 147 10.73 -2.14 7.68
C GLY A 147 10.87 -3.64 7.86
N SER A 148 12.08 -4.14 7.65
CA SER A 148 12.50 -5.45 8.16
C SER A 148 12.65 -5.36 9.68
N LEU A 149 12.13 -6.33 10.44
CA LEU A 149 12.55 -6.56 11.82
C LEU A 149 14.02 -7.01 11.82
N VAL A 150 14.97 -6.08 11.70
CA VAL A 150 16.37 -6.32 12.06
C VAL A 150 16.88 -5.07 12.76
N HIS A 151 16.76 -5.05 14.09
CA HIS A 151 17.82 -4.69 15.06
C HIS A 151 17.25 -4.59 16.48
N VAL A 152 17.26 -5.71 17.21
CA VAL A 152 18.13 -5.82 18.39
C VAL A 152 18.76 -7.20 18.31
N ALA A 153 20.03 -7.24 17.91
CA ALA A 153 20.85 -8.42 18.12
C ALA A 153 20.96 -8.64 19.65
N ARG A 154 20.20 -9.58 20.20
CA ARG A 154 20.65 -10.25 21.43
C ARG A 154 21.55 -11.41 21.00
N PRO A 155 22.73 -11.59 21.62
CA PRO A 155 23.47 -12.84 21.45
C PRO A 155 22.62 -13.94 22.09
N VAL A 156 21.93 -14.72 21.26
CA VAL A 156 21.19 -15.89 21.73
C VAL A 156 22.23 -16.98 21.97
N LYS A 157 22.43 -17.33 23.24
CA LYS A 157 23.12 -18.58 23.60
C LYS A 157 22.31 -19.73 23.03
N ARG A 158 22.99 -20.58 22.27
CA ARG A 158 22.51 -21.84 21.73
C ARG A 158 22.05 -22.73 22.89
N THR A 159 20.78 -23.11 22.87
CA THR A 159 20.31 -24.35 23.48
C THR A 159 19.50 -25.06 22.41
N GLU A 160 19.88 -26.32 22.20
CA GLU A 160 19.33 -27.27 21.25
C GLU A 160 17.88 -27.65 21.58
N GLU A 161 17.24 -28.34 20.64
CA GLU A 161 15.89 -28.94 20.68
C GLU A 161 14.73 -28.04 20.21
N PHE A 162 14.45 -28.07 18.91
CA PHE A 162 13.37 -28.92 18.38
C PHE A 162 13.49 -29.01 16.84
N ASP A 163 13.94 -30.17 16.37
CA ASP A 163 13.74 -30.61 14.99
C ASP A 163 12.26 -30.96 14.75
N SER A 164 11.86 -30.86 13.48
CA SER A 164 10.60 -31.27 12.85
C SER A 164 9.39 -30.33 13.02
N ILE A 165 9.15 -29.47 12.02
CA ILE A 165 8.20 -29.72 10.91
C ILE A 165 8.68 -28.88 9.72
N VAL A 166 9.32 -29.53 8.75
CA VAL A 166 9.55 -28.97 7.41
C VAL A 166 8.26 -29.25 6.64
N GLU A 167 7.34 -28.28 6.58
CA GLU A 167 6.31 -28.26 5.55
C GLU A 167 6.78 -27.35 4.42
N ASP A 168 6.95 -28.01 3.28
CA ASP A 168 7.39 -27.53 1.98
C ASP A 168 6.45 -26.43 1.46
N VAL A 169 6.73 -25.15 1.76
CA VAL A 169 5.99 -24.03 1.17
C VAL A 169 6.56 -23.74 -0.21
N ALA A 170 5.98 -24.36 -1.24
CA ALA A 170 6.27 -24.08 -2.63
C ALA A 170 6.23 -22.57 -2.94
N PRO A 171 7.09 -22.05 -3.85
CA PRO A 171 7.09 -20.64 -4.25
C PRO A 171 5.70 -20.23 -4.80
N ARG A 172 5.07 -19.21 -4.21
CA ARG A 172 3.69 -18.80 -4.57
C ARG A 172 3.66 -17.69 -5.62
N ASP A 173 3.88 -17.98 -6.90
CA ASP A 173 3.80 -16.98 -7.98
C ASP A 173 2.46 -16.21 -8.00
N PRO A 174 2.44 -14.94 -7.53
CA PRO A 174 1.19 -14.19 -7.34
C PRO A 174 0.45 -13.90 -8.64
N GLY A 175 -0.89 -13.96 -8.56
CA GLY A 175 -1.77 -13.80 -9.72
C GLY A 175 -1.86 -15.08 -10.59
N PRO A 176 -2.21 -14.96 -11.88
CA PRO A 176 -2.54 -13.71 -12.58
C PRO A 176 -3.88 -13.11 -12.13
N TRP A 177 -3.94 -11.79 -12.02
CA TRP A 177 -5.18 -11.04 -11.77
C TRP A 177 -5.68 -10.42 -13.07
N GLY A 178 -6.97 -10.47 -13.34
CA GLY A 178 -7.57 -9.89 -14.54
C GLY A 178 -8.62 -10.79 -15.19
N GLY A 179 -8.71 -10.69 -16.52
CA GLY A 179 -9.60 -11.46 -17.37
C GLY A 179 -8.95 -12.64 -18.10
N THR A 180 -9.72 -13.26 -18.98
CA THR A 180 -9.30 -14.38 -19.82
C THR A 180 -8.84 -13.88 -21.19
N GLY A 181 -7.73 -14.44 -21.69
CA GLY A 181 -7.20 -14.23 -23.03
C GLY A 181 -6.13 -15.29 -23.33
N LYS A 182 -5.37 -15.15 -24.42
CA LYS A 182 -4.26 -16.08 -24.70
C LYS A 182 -3.17 -16.00 -23.62
N LEU A 183 -2.88 -17.13 -22.98
CA LEU A 183 -1.88 -17.24 -21.91
C LEU A 183 -0.46 -16.99 -22.44
N TRP A 184 0.37 -16.39 -21.59
CA TRP A 184 1.80 -16.21 -21.79
C TRP A 184 2.54 -16.24 -20.46
N ASP A 185 3.80 -16.65 -20.50
CA ASP A 185 4.70 -16.77 -19.37
C ASP A 185 6.13 -16.55 -19.87
N ASP A 186 6.80 -15.50 -19.41
CA ASP A 186 8.18 -15.20 -19.79
C ASP A 186 9.19 -16.08 -19.04
N GLY A 187 8.79 -16.72 -17.94
CA GLY A 187 9.65 -17.45 -17.02
C GLY A 187 10.43 -16.54 -16.06
N VAL A 188 11.48 -17.08 -15.44
CA VAL A 188 12.30 -16.42 -14.42
C VAL A 188 13.64 -15.97 -14.99
N PHE A 189 14.03 -14.73 -14.72
CA PHE A 189 15.29 -14.11 -15.15
C PHE A 189 16.15 -13.66 -13.97
N ALA A 190 17.36 -13.14 -14.24
CA ALA A 190 18.22 -12.61 -13.17
C ALA A 190 17.72 -11.25 -12.65
N ALA A 191 17.16 -10.40 -13.52
CA ALA A 191 16.57 -9.13 -13.15
C ALA A 191 15.63 -8.58 -14.25
N VAL A 192 14.74 -7.67 -13.87
CA VAL A 192 13.95 -6.86 -14.81
C VAL A 192 14.64 -5.51 -15.01
N LYS A 193 14.97 -5.16 -16.25
CA LYS A 193 15.69 -3.91 -16.60
C LYS A 193 14.79 -2.81 -17.11
N LYS A 194 13.75 -3.18 -17.85
CA LYS A 194 12.85 -2.21 -18.49
C LYS A 194 11.43 -2.73 -18.53
N ILE A 195 10.47 -1.83 -18.36
CA ILE A 195 9.06 -2.09 -18.57
C ILE A 195 8.51 -1.01 -19.50
N ASN A 196 7.87 -1.41 -20.59
CA ASN A 196 7.08 -0.54 -21.45
C ASN A 196 5.60 -0.81 -21.19
N VAL A 197 4.90 0.20 -20.68
CA VAL A 197 3.46 0.16 -20.42
C VAL A 197 2.74 0.94 -21.52
N HIS A 198 1.86 0.27 -22.28
CA HIS A 198 1.08 0.89 -23.34
C HIS A 198 -0.32 1.22 -22.84
N ILE A 199 -0.70 2.49 -22.86
CA ILE A 199 -1.96 3.01 -22.33
C ILE A 199 -2.83 3.50 -23.49
N GLY A 200 -4.07 3.02 -23.59
CA GLY A 200 -4.97 3.40 -24.69
C GLY A 200 -5.35 4.87 -24.60
N LYS A 201 -5.16 5.65 -25.68
CA LYS A 201 -5.41 7.10 -25.64
C LYS A 201 -6.87 7.44 -25.39
N SER A 202 -7.79 6.68 -25.98
CA SER A 202 -9.24 6.91 -25.86
C SER A 202 -9.87 6.17 -24.68
N THR A 203 -9.34 5.00 -24.32
CA THR A 203 -9.93 4.13 -23.29
C THR A 203 -9.28 4.31 -21.91
N ASN A 204 -8.06 4.85 -21.85
CA ASN A 204 -7.24 4.95 -20.64
C ASN A 204 -7.04 3.62 -19.88
N VAL A 205 -7.15 2.47 -20.57
CA VAL A 205 -6.82 1.14 -20.01
C VAL A 205 -5.44 0.68 -20.48
N ILE A 206 -4.90 -0.39 -19.89
CA ILE A 206 -3.62 -0.95 -20.32
C ILE A 206 -3.84 -1.78 -21.59
N CYS A 207 -3.35 -1.26 -22.72
CA CYS A 207 -3.37 -1.97 -24.00
C CYS A 207 -2.40 -3.15 -24.00
N ALA A 208 -1.19 -2.93 -23.49
CA ALA A 208 -0.12 -3.89 -23.59
C ALA A 208 0.99 -3.63 -22.58
N VAL A 209 1.80 -4.66 -22.36
CA VAL A 209 3.10 -4.56 -21.69
C VAL A 209 4.18 -5.26 -22.50
N GLN A 210 5.41 -4.78 -22.33
CA GLN A 210 6.61 -5.44 -22.83
C GLN A 210 7.74 -5.23 -21.83
N PHE A 211 8.58 -6.24 -21.67
CA PHE A 211 9.64 -6.27 -20.68
C PHE A 211 11.01 -6.44 -21.33
N GLU A 212 12.04 -5.91 -20.70
CA GLU A 212 13.43 -6.28 -20.96
C GLU A 212 14.01 -6.85 -19.67
N TYR A 213 14.59 -8.05 -19.77
CA TYR A 213 15.18 -8.79 -18.67
C TYR A 213 16.69 -8.90 -18.83
N LEU A 214 17.39 -9.09 -17.72
CA LEU A 214 18.75 -9.60 -17.70
C LEU A 214 18.70 -11.11 -17.50
N ASN A 215 19.26 -11.90 -18.40
CA ASN A 215 19.39 -13.34 -18.18
C ASN A 215 20.54 -13.67 -17.21
N THR A 216 20.67 -14.93 -16.83
CA THR A 216 21.73 -15.42 -15.91
C THR A 216 23.16 -15.22 -16.43
N ASN A 217 23.33 -15.01 -17.74
CA ASN A 217 24.61 -14.76 -18.39
C ASN A 217 24.92 -13.25 -18.52
N GLY A 218 24.10 -12.37 -17.92
CA GLY A 218 24.27 -10.92 -17.98
C GLY A 218 23.85 -10.26 -19.31
N LYS A 219 23.13 -10.97 -20.19
CA LYS A 219 22.64 -10.43 -21.46
C LYS A 219 21.20 -9.94 -21.35
N SER A 220 20.92 -8.77 -21.94
CA SER A 220 19.56 -8.25 -22.11
C SER A 220 18.75 -9.11 -23.08
N ILE A 221 17.52 -9.48 -22.69
CA ILE A 221 16.52 -10.17 -23.51
C ILE A 221 15.21 -9.39 -23.46
N THR A 222 14.62 -9.12 -24.61
CA THR A 222 13.32 -8.42 -24.70
C THR A 222 12.21 -9.44 -24.91
N SER A 223 11.14 -9.33 -24.12
CA SER A 223 9.93 -10.16 -24.27
C SER A 223 9.16 -9.79 -25.55
N PRO A 224 8.26 -10.67 -26.02
CA PRO A 224 7.14 -10.26 -26.86
C PRO A 224 6.35 -9.10 -26.24
N LYS A 225 5.63 -8.36 -27.08
CA LYS A 225 4.63 -7.38 -26.62
C LYS A 225 3.31 -8.12 -26.38
N TYR A 226 2.77 -8.03 -25.16
CA TYR A 226 1.55 -8.72 -24.75
C TYR A 226 0.36 -7.78 -24.83
N GLY A 227 -0.49 -7.96 -25.85
CA GLY A 227 -1.60 -7.07 -26.19
C GLY A 227 -1.26 -6.06 -27.29
N GLY A 228 -2.06 -5.01 -27.41
CA GLY A 228 -1.66 -3.78 -28.12
C GLY A 228 -2.35 -3.54 -29.45
N LYS A 229 -3.66 -3.80 -29.53
CA LYS A 229 -4.51 -3.27 -30.60
C LYS A 229 -4.85 -1.80 -30.33
N GLY A 230 -4.77 -0.96 -31.37
CA GLY A 230 -5.15 0.45 -31.32
C GLY A 230 -4.01 1.43 -30.99
N ASP A 231 -4.36 2.71 -30.91
CA ASP A 231 -3.40 3.79 -30.64
C ASP A 231 -3.19 3.95 -29.13
N CYS A 232 -1.95 3.72 -28.69
CA CYS A 232 -1.57 3.73 -27.29
C CYS A 232 -0.35 4.63 -27.06
N THR A 233 -0.35 5.36 -25.95
CA THR A 233 0.82 6.09 -25.46
C THR A 233 1.72 5.14 -24.68
N VAL A 234 3.03 5.19 -24.90
CA VAL A 234 4.00 4.35 -24.20
C VAL A 234 4.61 5.09 -23.02
N LYS A 235 4.62 4.45 -21.84
CA LYS A 235 5.38 4.86 -20.67
C LYS A 235 6.47 3.84 -20.40
N GLN A 236 7.72 4.27 -20.53
CA GLN A 236 8.90 3.46 -20.29
C GLN A 236 9.40 3.66 -18.85
N ILE A 237 9.71 2.55 -18.19
CA ILE A 237 10.35 2.49 -16.88
C ILE A 237 11.71 1.83 -17.08
N ASN A 238 12.78 2.51 -16.68
CA ASN A 238 14.12 1.93 -16.64
C ASN A 238 14.47 1.61 -15.18
N ILE A 239 14.91 0.39 -14.93
CA ILE A 239 15.30 -0.11 -13.61
C ILE A 239 16.80 -0.34 -13.66
N ASP A 240 17.53 0.35 -12.79
CA ASP A 240 18.95 0.14 -12.61
C ASP A 240 19.19 -1.16 -11.84
N HIS A 241 19.30 -2.27 -12.56
CA HIS A 241 19.42 -3.62 -12.01
C HIS A 241 20.57 -3.83 -11.01
N GLU A 242 21.58 -2.96 -10.95
CA GLU A 242 22.67 -3.06 -9.96
C GLU A 242 22.20 -2.65 -8.56
N THR A 243 21.24 -1.74 -8.47
CA THR A 243 20.85 -1.11 -7.20
C THR A 243 19.34 -1.03 -6.97
N ASP A 244 18.53 -1.27 -7.99
CA ASP A 244 17.07 -1.20 -8.02
C ASP A 244 16.49 -2.51 -8.56
N PHE A 245 15.39 -2.96 -7.96
CA PHE A 245 14.70 -4.19 -8.34
C PHE A 245 13.22 -4.09 -8.00
N LEU A 246 12.40 -4.74 -8.83
CA LEU A 246 10.95 -4.82 -8.60
C LEU A 246 10.66 -5.65 -7.36
N ILE A 247 9.78 -5.13 -6.51
CA ILE A 247 9.27 -5.82 -5.31
C ILE A 247 7.75 -6.02 -5.38
N GLY A 248 7.07 -5.37 -6.32
CA GLY A 248 5.63 -5.51 -6.43
C GLY A 248 5.02 -4.94 -7.70
N VAL A 249 3.81 -5.41 -7.98
CA VAL A 249 2.86 -4.82 -8.92
C VAL A 249 1.50 -4.71 -8.25
N SER A 250 0.79 -3.61 -8.47
CA SER A 250 -0.61 -3.47 -8.09
C SER A 250 -1.38 -2.78 -9.19
N GLY A 251 -2.71 -2.84 -9.13
CA GLY A 251 -3.52 -2.13 -10.09
C GLY A 251 -4.99 -2.43 -9.94
N PHE A 252 -5.75 -2.11 -10.97
CA PHE A 252 -7.16 -2.44 -11.08
C PHE A 252 -7.41 -3.19 -12.37
N TYR A 253 -8.29 -4.19 -12.30
CA TYR A 253 -8.85 -4.86 -13.47
C TYR A 253 -10.37 -4.78 -13.45
N GLY A 254 -10.98 -4.84 -14.61
CA GLY A 254 -12.42 -4.77 -14.73
C GLY A 254 -12.90 -4.79 -16.17
N GLN A 255 -14.20 -4.91 -16.31
CA GLN A 255 -14.86 -4.88 -17.62
C GLN A 255 -14.66 -3.52 -18.30
N MET A 256 -14.38 -3.54 -19.61
CA MET A 256 -14.44 -2.32 -20.43
C MET A 256 -15.88 -1.81 -20.56
N GLU A 257 -16.04 -0.54 -20.92
CA GLU A 257 -17.36 0.08 -21.14
C GLU A 257 -18.20 -0.70 -22.18
N HIS A 258 -19.53 -0.59 -22.08
CA HIS A 258 -20.51 -1.30 -22.91
C HIS A 258 -20.48 -2.84 -22.83
N GLY A 259 -20.03 -3.40 -21.70
CA GLY A 259 -20.06 -4.85 -21.49
C GLY A 259 -18.92 -5.59 -22.20
N GLY A 260 -17.80 -4.90 -22.46
CA GLY A 260 -16.63 -5.46 -23.14
C GLY A 260 -15.87 -6.52 -22.34
N VAL A 261 -14.67 -6.87 -22.80
CA VAL A 261 -13.79 -7.85 -22.13
C VAL A 261 -13.23 -7.31 -20.81
N ASN A 262 -12.94 -8.23 -19.87
CA ASN A 262 -12.24 -7.90 -18.63
C ASN A 262 -10.74 -7.73 -18.89
N VAL A 263 -10.18 -6.58 -18.51
CA VAL A 263 -8.82 -6.18 -18.82
C VAL A 263 -8.15 -5.53 -17.61
N ILE A 264 -6.82 -5.46 -17.65
CA ILE A 264 -6.06 -4.61 -16.74
C ILE A 264 -6.35 -3.15 -17.08
N LYS A 265 -7.01 -2.44 -16.16
CA LYS A 265 -7.34 -1.02 -16.31
C LYS A 265 -6.19 -0.13 -15.87
N SER A 266 -5.45 -0.53 -14.84
CA SER A 266 -4.27 0.20 -14.39
C SER A 266 -3.17 -0.67 -13.83
N LEU A 267 -1.94 -0.15 -13.89
CA LEU A 267 -0.75 -0.74 -13.30
C LEU A 267 0.07 0.28 -12.53
N ARG A 268 0.57 -0.14 -11.38
CA ARG A 268 1.62 0.52 -10.61
C ARG A 268 2.69 -0.51 -10.29
N PHE A 269 3.94 -0.17 -10.55
CA PHE A 269 5.10 -1.02 -10.25
C PHE A 269 5.82 -0.46 -9.04
N TYR A 270 6.27 -1.34 -8.14
CA TYR A 270 7.01 -0.99 -6.93
C TYR A 270 8.41 -1.55 -7.01
N THR A 271 9.38 -0.76 -6.59
CA THR A 271 10.78 -1.17 -6.45
C THR A 271 11.24 -0.95 -5.01
N ASN A 272 12.41 -1.46 -4.67
CA ASN A 272 13.05 -1.14 -3.39
C ASN A 272 13.38 0.36 -3.22
N LYS A 273 13.33 1.16 -4.30
CA LYS A 273 13.60 2.60 -4.29
C LYS A 273 12.38 3.49 -4.44
N GLY A 274 11.24 2.96 -4.88
CA GLY A 274 10.05 3.78 -5.09
C GLY A 274 8.95 3.07 -5.86
N MET A 275 8.17 3.84 -6.63
CA MET A 275 7.08 3.31 -7.43
C MET A 275 6.92 4.09 -8.74
N TYR A 276 6.37 3.41 -9.74
CA TYR A 276 6.07 3.94 -11.07
C TYR A 276 4.58 3.76 -11.37
N GLY A 277 3.92 4.83 -11.79
CA GLY A 277 2.47 4.85 -12.05
C GLY A 277 1.69 5.65 -10.99
N PRO A 278 0.36 5.48 -10.91
CA PRO A 278 -0.44 4.53 -11.69
C PRO A 278 -0.47 4.91 -13.17
N PHE A 279 -0.48 3.90 -14.03
CA PHE A 279 -0.74 4.03 -15.46
C PHE A 279 -2.16 3.54 -15.73
N GLY A 280 -2.94 4.26 -16.53
CA GLY A 280 -4.32 3.92 -16.84
C GLY A 280 -5.34 4.35 -15.78
N GLU A 281 -6.48 3.67 -15.72
CA GLU A 281 -7.63 4.02 -14.88
C GLU A 281 -7.71 3.15 -13.60
N GLU A 282 -7.73 3.78 -12.43
CA GLU A 282 -7.90 3.13 -11.13
C GLU A 282 -9.38 2.87 -10.79
N LYS A 283 -10.09 2.13 -11.66
CA LYS A 283 -11.47 1.68 -11.44
C LYS A 283 -11.60 0.18 -11.64
N GLY A 284 -12.44 -0.46 -10.82
CA GLY A 284 -12.71 -1.90 -10.88
C GLY A 284 -12.22 -2.63 -9.63
N THR A 285 -11.80 -3.88 -9.81
CA THR A 285 -11.29 -4.72 -8.73
C THR A 285 -9.80 -4.50 -8.53
N TYR A 286 -9.42 -4.10 -7.32
CA TYR A 286 -8.03 -3.90 -6.94
C TYR A 286 -7.27 -5.23 -6.81
N PHE A 287 -5.99 -5.24 -7.20
CA PHE A 287 -5.07 -6.34 -6.96
C PHE A 287 -3.68 -5.86 -6.55
N THR A 288 -2.91 -6.73 -5.88
CA THR A 288 -1.52 -6.45 -5.50
C THR A 288 -0.71 -7.72 -5.25
N SER A 289 0.55 -7.71 -5.69
CA SER A 289 1.56 -8.73 -5.36
C SER A 289 2.36 -8.40 -4.10
N LEU A 290 2.15 -7.22 -3.49
CA LEU A 290 2.91 -6.75 -2.31
C LEU A 290 2.68 -7.59 -1.04
N SER A 291 1.80 -8.57 -1.09
CA SER A 291 1.64 -9.59 -0.05
C SER A 291 2.75 -10.66 -0.07
N CYS A 292 3.53 -10.73 -1.15
CA CYS A 292 4.61 -11.69 -1.35
C CYS A 292 5.98 -11.00 -1.26
N ARG A 293 6.78 -11.43 -0.30
CA ARG A 293 8.09 -10.87 0.01
C ARG A 293 9.14 -11.35 -0.98
N GLY A 294 9.52 -10.57 -1.98
CA GLY A 294 10.59 -11.01 -2.88
C GLY A 294 10.90 -10.06 -4.03
N LYS A 295 11.90 -10.43 -4.82
CA LYS A 295 12.23 -9.79 -6.09
C LYS A 295 11.33 -10.36 -7.18
N ILE A 296 10.67 -9.50 -7.94
CA ILE A 296 10.01 -9.92 -9.17
C ILE A 296 11.09 -10.14 -10.24
N LEU A 297 11.17 -11.37 -10.74
CA LEU A 297 12.16 -11.81 -11.72
C LEU A 297 11.55 -12.17 -13.07
N GLY A 298 10.23 -12.17 -13.16
CA GLY A 298 9.51 -12.63 -14.34
C GLY A 298 8.04 -12.22 -14.29
N PHE A 299 7.39 -12.26 -15.44
CA PHE A 299 5.98 -11.95 -15.57
C PHE A 299 5.26 -13.05 -16.35
N ARG A 300 3.99 -13.24 -16.01
CA ARG A 300 3.07 -14.13 -16.72
C ARG A 300 1.70 -13.48 -16.81
N GLY A 301 0.81 -14.01 -17.64
CA GLY A 301 -0.54 -13.45 -17.74
C GLY A 301 -1.33 -13.98 -18.92
N SER A 302 -2.28 -13.16 -19.36
CA SER A 302 -3.08 -13.42 -20.55
C SER A 302 -3.28 -12.13 -21.34
N SER A 303 -3.29 -12.20 -22.66
CA SER A 303 -3.50 -11.04 -23.53
C SER A 303 -4.02 -11.43 -24.90
N ASP A 304 -5.00 -10.67 -25.40
CA ASP A 304 -5.45 -10.68 -26.79
C ASP A 304 -5.25 -9.27 -27.40
N GLU A 305 -6.33 -8.53 -27.64
CA GLU A 305 -6.27 -7.15 -28.13
C GLU A 305 -5.75 -6.18 -27.06
N TYR A 306 -5.98 -6.51 -25.79
CA TYR A 306 -5.59 -5.76 -24.59
C TYR A 306 -4.80 -6.67 -23.64
N LEU A 307 -4.21 -6.09 -22.60
CA LEU A 307 -3.69 -6.87 -21.49
C LEU A 307 -4.85 -7.38 -20.63
N ASN A 308 -5.17 -8.67 -20.70
CA ASN A 308 -6.30 -9.23 -19.98
C ASN A 308 -5.96 -9.49 -18.51
N ALA A 309 -4.83 -10.15 -18.24
CA ALA A 309 -4.37 -10.44 -16.87
C ALA A 309 -2.85 -10.37 -16.73
N ILE A 310 -2.38 -10.14 -15.50
CA ILE A 310 -0.97 -10.10 -15.15
C ILE A 310 -0.70 -10.81 -13.82
N GLY A 311 0.39 -11.56 -13.77
CA GLY A 311 0.96 -12.21 -12.60
C GLY A 311 2.48 -12.10 -12.64
N VAL A 312 3.14 -12.50 -11.56
CA VAL A 312 4.58 -12.30 -11.39
C VAL A 312 5.26 -13.55 -10.86
N HIS A 313 6.51 -13.78 -11.29
CA HIS A 313 7.40 -14.73 -10.67
C HIS A 313 8.25 -14.04 -9.63
N VAL A 314 8.25 -14.58 -8.41
CA VAL A 314 8.89 -13.96 -7.26
C VAL A 314 9.98 -14.86 -6.73
N GLN A 315 11.21 -14.35 -6.69
CA GLN A 315 12.24 -14.92 -5.82
C GLN A 315 12.04 -14.35 -4.42
N TYR A 316 11.60 -15.21 -3.51
CA TYR A 316 11.36 -14.82 -2.14
C TYR A 316 12.66 -14.45 -1.43
N PHE A 317 12.55 -13.47 -0.53
CA PHE A 317 13.62 -13.13 0.42
C PHE A 317 13.64 -14.09 1.60
#